data_AF-A0A353NM99-F1
#
_entry.id   AF-A0A353NM99-F1
#
_cell.length_a   1.000
_cell.length_b   1.000
_cell.length_c   1.000
_cell.angle_alpha   90.00
_cell.angle_beta   90.00
_cell.angle_gamma   90.00
#
_symmetry.space_group_name_H-M   'P 1'
#
loop_
_entity.id
_entity.type
_entity.pdbx_description
1 polymer ?
#
loop_
_entity_poly.entity_id
_entity_poly.type
_entity_poly.pdbx_seq_one_letter_code
_entity_poly.pdbx_strand_id
1 'polypeptide(L)' 'MVETADVVIIGGGVIGTSAAYNLAQKGSGKVLVLEKTGLASGATGQAAGLVR' A
#
# COMPACT_ATOMS: atom_id res chain seq x y z
N MET A 1 -16.05 8.97 5.13
CA MET A 1 -15.32 8.56 3.91
C MET A 1 -14.33 9.66 3.57
N VAL A 2 -13.14 9.35 3.06
CA VAL A 2 -12.23 10.38 2.58
C VAL A 2 -12.71 10.80 1.18
N GLU A 3 -13.09 12.06 0.99
CA GLU A 3 -13.62 12.54 -0.30
C GLU A 3 -12.54 12.81 -1.34
N THR A 4 -11.33 13.20 -0.88
CA THR A 4 -10.19 13.53 -1.75
C THR A 4 -8.87 13.02 -1.16
N ALA A 5 -7.96 12.62 -2.03
CA ALA A 5 -6.61 12.19 -1.67
C ALA A 5 -5.59 12.81 -2.64
N ASP A 6 -4.40 13.12 -2.14
CA ASP A 6 -3.29 13.61 -2.98
C ASP A 6 -2.67 12.47 -3.78
N VAL A 7 -2.65 11.26 -3.19
CA VAL A 7 -2.21 10.03 -3.86
C VAL A 7 -3.17 8.89 -3.52
N VAL A 8 -3.60 8.16 -4.57
CA VAL A 8 -4.36 6.91 -4.42
C VAL A 8 -3.50 5.74 -4.91
N ILE A 9 -3.34 4.73 -4.06
CA ILE A 9 -2.63 3.49 -4.37
C ILE A 9 -3.65 2.36 -4.42
N ILE A 10 -3.68 1.63 -5.53
CA ILE A 10 -4.57 0.47 -5.73
C ILE A 10 -3.77 -0.81 -5.51
N GLY A 11 -4.10 -1.56 -4.46
CA GLY A 11 -3.46 -2.80 -4.06
C GLY A 11 -2.69 -2.67 -2.74
N GLY A 12 -3.07 -3.48 -1.75
CA GLY A 12 -2.49 -3.55 -0.40
C GLY A 12 -1.44 -4.65 -0.23
N GLY A 13 -0.75 -5.03 -1.31
CA GLY A 13 0.44 -5.90 -1.26
C GLY A 13 1.71 -5.13 -0.88
N VAL A 14 2.85 -5.85 -0.77
CA VAL A 14 4.13 -5.27 -0.30
C VAL A 14 4.58 -4.04 -1.09
N ILE A 15 4.35 -4.02 -2.39
CA ILE A 15 4.74 -2.88 -3.23
C ILE A 15 3.86 -1.66 -2.93
N GLY A 16 2.54 -1.84 -2.86
CA GLY A 16 1.61 -0.75 -2.59
C GLY A 16 1.76 -0.18 -1.19
N THR A 17 1.93 -1.03 -0.17
CA THR A 17 2.16 -0.58 1.20
C THR A 17 3.54 0.06 1.40
N SER A 18 4.59 -0.45 0.73
CA SER A 18 5.91 0.17 0.74
C SER A 18 5.90 1.57 0.10
N ALA A 19 5.22 1.72 -1.05
CA ALA A 19 5.03 3.02 -1.68
C ALA A 19 4.25 3.98 -0.77
N ALA A 20 3.15 3.51 -0.16
CA ALA A 20 2.34 4.30 0.75
C ALA A 20 3.15 4.79 1.96
N TYR A 21 3.93 3.90 2.57
CA TYR A 21 4.80 4.20 3.71
C TYR A 21 5.82 5.29 3.36
N ASN A 22 6.54 5.13 2.24
CA ASN A 22 7.56 6.09 1.82
C ASN A 22 6.97 7.46 1.44
N LEU A 23 5.81 7.49 0.79
CA LEU A 23 5.11 8.74 0.45
C LEU A 23 4.61 9.46 1.69
N ALA A 24 4.02 8.71 2.64
CA ALA A 24 3.60 9.27 3.93
C ALA A 24 4.81 9.84 4.70
N GLN A 25 5.92 9.10 4.75
CA GLN A 25 7.14 9.55 5.42
C GLN A 25 7.75 10.81 4.78
N LYS A 26 7.63 10.96 3.46
CA LYS A 26 8.09 12.15 2.71
C LYS A 26 7.12 13.34 2.80
N GLY A 27 6.01 13.20 3.51
CA GLY A 27 5.01 14.27 3.65
C GLY A 27 4.22 14.55 2.37
N SER A 28 4.01 13.54 1.52
CA SER A 28 3.27 13.67 0.26
C SER A 28 1.75 13.86 0.40
N GLY A 29 1.28 14.41 1.53
CA GLY A 29 -0.13 14.67 1.79
C GLY A 29 -0.95 13.44 2.18
N LYS A 30 -2.24 13.45 1.82
CA LYS A 30 -3.21 12.39 2.07
C LYS A 30 -2.99 11.22 1.11
N VAL A 31 -2.33 10.17 1.61
CA VAL A 31 -2.13 8.92 0.88
C VAL A 31 -3.24 7.92 1.23
N LEU A 32 -4.01 7.50 0.23
CA LEU A 32 -5.09 6.52 0.38
C LEU A 32 -4.70 5.20 -0.29
N VAL A 33 -4.77 4.09 0.44
CA VAL A 33 -4.60 2.75 -0.10
C VAL A 33 -5.97 2.07 -0.19
N LEU A 34 -6.30 1.58 -1.38
CA LEU A 34 -7.51 0.77 -1.62
C LEU A 34 -7.11 -0.67 -1.90
N GLU A 35 -7.65 -1.60 -1.12
CA GLU A 35 -7.44 -3.04 -1.28
C GLU A 35 -8.79 -3.73 -1.44
N LYS A 36 -8.86 -4.73 -2.32
CA LYS A 36 -10.09 -5.44 -2.66
C LYS A 36 -10.54 -6.38 -1.55
N THR A 37 -9.60 -7.06 -0.88
CA THR A 37 -9.92 -8.16 0.04
C THR A 37 -9.34 -7.92 1.43
N GLY A 38 -8.01 -7.92 1.54
CA GLY A 38 -7.29 -7.68 2.78
C GLY A 38 -5.82 -7.41 2.49
N LEU A 39 -5.12 -6.76 3.42
CA LEU A 39 -3.70 -6.49 3.23
C LEU A 39 -2.94 -7.80 3.02
N ALA A 40 -1.99 -7.77 2.08
CA ALA A 40 -1.20 -8.94 1.67
C ALA A 40 -2.01 -10.16 1.20
N SER A 41 -3.31 -10.05 0.86
CA SER A 41 -4.12 -11.19 0.42
C SER A 41 -3.72 -11.80 -0.94
N GLY A 42 -2.84 -11.13 -1.69
CA GLY A 42 -2.31 -11.60 -2.97
C GLY A 42 -0.97 -12.35 -2.83
N ALA A 43 -0.11 -12.23 -3.85
CA ALA A 43 1.19 -12.89 -3.89
C ALA A 43 2.08 -12.59 -2.67
N THR A 44 1.96 -11.41 -2.08
CA THR A 44 2.73 -11.02 -0.88
C THR A 44 2.51 -11.96 0.30
N GLY A 45 1.27 -12.29 0.65
CA GLY A 45 0.99 -13.15 1.81
C GLY A 45 1.30 -14.62 1.57
N GLN A 46 1.50 -15.02 0.31
CA GLN A 46 1.88 -16.38 -0.08
C GLN A 46 3.42 -16.54 -0.23
N ALA A 47 4.18 -15.46 -0.16
CA ALA A 47 5.62 -15.50 -0.36
C ALA A 47 6.34 -16.05 0.89
N ALA A 48 7.41 -16.83 0.68
CA ALA A 48 8.25 -17.36 1.77
C ALA A 48 9.12 -16.29 2.47
N GLY A 49 9.11 -15.04 1.99
CA GLY A 49 9.83 -13.93 2.61
C GLY A 49 11.36 -13.99 2.48
N LEU A 50 11.89 -14.75 1.51
CA LEU A 50 13.33 -14.84 1.28
C LEU A 50 13.88 -13.52 0.70
N VAL A 51 14.91 -12.98 1.35
CA VAL A 51 15.66 -11.80 0.92
C VAL A 51 17.14 -12.19 0.89
N ARG A 52 17.85 -11.78 -0.17
CA ARG A 52 19.28 -12.02 -0.36
C ARG A 52 20.06 -10.73 -0.21
#